data_AF-A0A965QU08-F1
#
_entry.id   AF-A0A965QU08-F1
#
_cell.length_a   1.000
_cell.length_b   1.000
_cell.length_c   1.000
_cell.angle_alpha   90.00
_cell.angle_beta   90.00
_cell.angle_gamma   90.00
#
_symmetry.space_group_name_H-M   'P 1'
#
loop_
_entity.id
_entity.type
_entity.pdbx_description
1 polymer ?
#
loop_
_entity_poly.entity_id
_entity_poly.type
_entity_poly.pdbx_seq_one_letter_code
_entity_poly.pdbx_strand_id
1 'polypeptide(L)'
;MDLSLFVTIGLIFLVTSIAGYVRSRMTDRCLRSFHRFNVELHKTDGKRVWGRMDLSAGGVEFAFPEREGGDQRLKTTYLLYAGEFKLIQAILRYADRLTEAERRARDADKARSFHPGVVRRLGRRVRNFLSSATDSLRDVLALVVGRVQKLQDRYVAAEGADTLTKLGGNVLTEVSGIHDPLLERHIGLQVVVEVIEGDEIHEHVGIFKEYSAGFIHLLDVQYPHAWTLEVPAEGSLESDHVMAGREGDSLRVTNRGDRPVLIVSLECADTERSIDALVDAGGTVTLALGEGQGKVQLRLQAVRDVDLIVPRSRSAVRHRAERAVVEPESMWDVVFDLGTLIRRRGDDDAVEARLRGELEQAPASAAAAASLGGLLLKKQDLAEAGRWLRVAYNARETLPDGGRRVRMQLRELARRLAQRGVDSAP
;
A
#
# COMPACT_ATOMS: atom_id res chain seq x y z
N MET A 1 -38.94 48.24 -6.98
CA MET A 1 -37.97 47.13 -7.05
C MET A 1 -38.25 46.36 -8.31
N ASP A 2 -37.25 46.21 -9.18
CA ASP A 2 -37.45 45.61 -10.49
C ASP A 2 -37.67 44.10 -10.38
N LEU A 3 -38.67 43.58 -11.11
CA LEU A 3 -38.98 42.15 -11.21
C LEU A 3 -37.75 41.32 -11.60
N SER A 4 -36.87 41.90 -12.43
CA SER A 4 -35.59 41.31 -12.83
C SER A 4 -34.67 41.01 -11.64
N LEU A 5 -34.63 41.89 -10.63
CA LEU A 5 -33.81 41.69 -9.43
C LEU A 5 -34.35 40.53 -8.59
N PHE A 6 -35.67 40.43 -8.40
CA PHE A 6 -36.29 39.31 -7.69
C PHE A 6 -36.10 37.97 -8.41
N VAL A 7 -36.21 37.96 -9.74
CA VAL A 7 -35.95 36.77 -10.56
C VAL A 7 -34.49 36.34 -10.44
N THR A 8 -33.55 37.29 -10.44
CA THR A 8 -32.11 36.99 -10.34
C THR A 8 -31.75 36.45 -8.96
N ILE A 9 -32.24 37.08 -7.88
CA ILE A 9 -32.03 36.60 -6.51
C ILE A 9 -32.67 35.23 -6.32
N GLY A 10 -33.90 35.03 -6.81
CA GLY A 10 -34.60 33.75 -6.77
C GLY A 10 -33.84 32.64 -7.51
N LEU A 11 -33.28 32.94 -8.69
CA LEU A 11 -32.47 31.99 -9.46
C LEU A 11 -31.17 31.63 -8.74
N ILE A 12 -30.44 32.62 -8.20
CA ILE A 12 -29.21 32.37 -7.44
C ILE A 12 -29.52 31.52 -6.20
N PHE A 13 -30.58 31.85 -5.47
CA PHE A 13 -31.01 31.09 -4.30
C PHE A 13 -31.38 29.65 -4.67
N LEU A 14 -32.11 29.44 -5.76
CA LEU A 14 -32.48 28.10 -6.23
C LEU A 14 -31.24 27.28 -6.62
N VAL A 15 -30.34 27.86 -7.41
CA VAL A 15 -29.11 27.19 -7.87
C VAL A 15 -28.20 26.86 -6.68
N THR A 16 -28.01 27.78 -5.75
CA THR A 16 -27.19 27.55 -4.54
C THR A 16 -27.83 26.53 -3.59
N SER A 17 -29.15 26.54 -3.41
CA SER A 17 -29.88 25.55 -2.61
C SER A 17 -29.76 24.14 -3.22
N ILE A 18 -29.98 24.02 -4.53
CA ILE A 18 -29.82 22.75 -5.25
C ILE A 18 -28.37 22.27 -5.14
N ALA A 19 -27.38 23.16 -5.35
CA ALA A 19 -25.97 22.82 -5.25
C ALA A 19 -25.60 22.37 -3.82
N GLY A 20 -26.12 23.03 -2.79
CA GLY A 20 -25.91 22.67 -1.38
C GLY A 20 -26.51 21.30 -1.05
N TYR A 21 -27.74 21.04 -1.51
CA TYR A 21 -28.41 19.75 -1.34
C TYR A 21 -27.70 18.61 -2.07
N VAL A 22 -27.25 18.84 -3.30
CA VAL A 22 -26.44 17.86 -4.03
C VAL A 22 -25.14 17.61 -3.27
N ARG A 23 -24.44 18.65 -2.84
CA ARG A 23 -23.16 18.54 -2.12
C ARG A 23 -23.30 17.77 -0.80
N SER A 24 -24.37 17.97 -0.04
CA SER A 24 -24.60 17.25 1.22
C SER A 24 -24.90 15.77 1.05
N ARG A 25 -25.27 15.34 -0.17
CA ARG A 25 -25.51 13.94 -0.53
C ARG A 25 -24.35 13.31 -1.30
N MET A 26 -23.35 14.09 -1.71
CA MET A 26 -22.23 13.58 -2.49
C MET A 26 -21.25 12.82 -1.60
N THR A 27 -21.12 11.52 -1.86
CA THR A 27 -20.07 10.68 -1.28
C THR A 27 -18.81 10.69 -2.15
N ASP A 28 -17.66 10.47 -1.53
CA ASP A 28 -16.40 10.36 -2.26
C ASP A 28 -16.45 9.20 -3.27
N ARG A 29 -16.06 9.48 -4.51
CA ARG A 29 -16.16 8.54 -5.63
C ARG A 29 -15.16 7.38 -5.55
N CYS A 30 -13.98 7.61 -4.97
CA CYS A 30 -13.00 6.56 -4.74
C CYS A 30 -13.56 5.61 -3.69
N LEU A 31 -13.97 6.14 -2.54
CA LEU A 31 -14.55 5.35 -1.44
C LEU A 31 -15.80 4.57 -1.87
N ARG A 32 -16.63 5.15 -2.73
CA ARG A 32 -17.84 4.47 -3.25
C ARG A 32 -17.53 3.16 -3.97
N SER A 33 -16.34 3.00 -4.53
CA SER A 33 -15.94 1.76 -5.18
C SER A 33 -15.82 0.57 -4.22
N PHE A 34 -15.65 0.84 -2.93
CA PHE A 34 -15.50 -0.15 -1.86
C PHE A 34 -16.79 -0.31 -1.04
N HIS A 35 -17.85 0.42 -1.39
CA HIS A 35 -19.16 0.31 -0.74
C HIS A 35 -19.68 -1.13 -0.80
N ARG A 36 -20.04 -1.67 0.38
CA ARG A 36 -20.57 -3.01 0.64
C ARG A 36 -19.60 -4.17 0.44
N PHE A 37 -18.31 -3.89 0.23
CA PHE A 37 -17.26 -4.91 0.21
C PHE A 37 -16.64 -5.09 1.60
N ASN A 38 -16.09 -6.27 1.85
CA ASN A 38 -15.17 -6.49 2.97
C ASN A 38 -13.81 -5.86 2.65
N VAL A 39 -13.35 -4.98 3.53
CA VAL A 39 -12.12 -4.21 3.34
C VAL A 39 -11.35 -4.14 4.64
N GLU A 40 -10.07 -3.78 4.55
CA GLU A 40 -9.22 -3.47 5.69
C GLU A 40 -8.82 -2.00 5.62
N LEU A 41 -9.16 -1.24 6.65
CA LEU A 41 -8.71 0.13 6.87
C LEU A 41 -7.41 0.10 7.66
N HIS A 42 -6.37 0.71 7.09
CA HIS A 42 -5.13 1.03 7.78
C HIS A 42 -5.15 2.50 8.18
N LYS A 43 -4.86 2.78 9.45
CA LYS A 43 -4.78 4.13 9.98
C LYS A 43 -3.33 4.56 10.18
N THR A 44 -3.11 5.86 10.23
CA THR A 44 -1.79 6.48 10.44
C THR A 44 -1.20 6.19 11.82
N ASP A 45 -2.02 5.82 12.79
CA ASP A 45 -1.60 5.40 14.13
C ASP A 45 -1.23 3.90 14.18
N GLY A 46 -1.18 3.22 13.03
CA GLY A 46 -0.88 1.80 12.91
C GLY A 46 -2.09 0.89 13.23
N LYS A 47 -3.24 1.44 13.64
CA LYS A 47 -4.43 0.61 13.90
C LYS A 47 -5.02 0.10 12.59
N ARG A 48 -5.46 -1.14 12.63
CA ARG A 48 -6.14 -1.82 11.52
C ARG A 48 -7.57 -2.13 11.91
N VAL A 49 -8.50 -1.86 11.01
CA VAL A 49 -9.92 -2.17 11.18
C VAL A 49 -10.38 -2.94 9.98
N TRP A 50 -10.87 -4.16 10.18
CA TRP A 50 -11.41 -4.98 9.12
C TRP A 50 -12.93 -5.07 9.22
N GLY A 51 -13.64 -5.03 8.10
CA GLY A 51 -15.09 -5.19 8.10
C GLY A 51 -15.74 -4.84 6.78
N ARG A 52 -17.07 -4.98 6.74
CA ARG A 52 -17.87 -4.58 5.60
C ARG A 52 -18.09 -3.07 5.61
N MET A 53 -17.66 -2.40 4.55
CA MET A 53 -17.70 -0.94 4.45
C MET A 53 -19.07 -0.42 3.98
N ASP A 54 -19.71 0.44 4.76
CA ASP A 54 -20.86 1.25 4.34
C ASP A 54 -20.47 2.73 4.28
N LEU A 55 -20.87 3.41 3.21
CA LEU A 55 -20.43 4.77 2.89
C LEU A 55 -21.63 5.70 2.91
N SER A 56 -21.54 6.72 3.75
CA SER A 56 -22.48 7.83 3.82
C SER A 56 -21.80 9.15 3.45
N ALA A 57 -22.57 10.23 3.33
CA ALA A 57 -21.98 11.56 3.12
C ALA A 57 -21.19 12.07 4.35
N GLY A 58 -21.53 11.58 5.56
CA GLY A 58 -20.90 12.00 6.81
C GLY A 58 -19.66 11.20 7.21
N GLY A 59 -19.42 10.05 6.57
CA GLY A 59 -18.34 9.15 6.94
C GLY A 59 -18.51 7.73 6.41
N VAL A 60 -17.70 6.82 6.96
CA VAL A 60 -17.67 5.41 6.62
C VAL A 60 -17.91 4.58 7.87
N GLU A 61 -18.75 3.56 7.75
CA GLU A 61 -18.97 2.55 8.77
C GLU A 61 -18.33 1.23 8.34
N PHE A 62 -17.70 0.51 9.27
CA PHE A 62 -17.16 -0.82 9.07
C PHE A 62 -17.88 -1.79 9.99
N ALA A 63 -18.68 -2.68 9.44
CA ALA A 63 -19.37 -3.71 10.21
C ALA A 63 -18.48 -4.95 10.37
N PHE A 64 -18.25 -5.38 11.61
CA PHE A 64 -17.49 -6.59 11.91
C PHE A 64 -18.34 -7.82 11.64
N PRO A 65 -17.82 -8.87 10.99
CA PRO A 65 -18.54 -10.13 10.90
C PRO A 65 -18.53 -10.84 12.26
N GLU A 66 -19.63 -11.53 12.57
CA GLU A 66 -19.97 -12.10 13.88
C GLU A 66 -18.97 -13.14 14.47
N ARG A 67 -17.84 -13.42 13.83
CA ARG A 67 -17.06 -14.66 14.07
C ARG A 67 -15.67 -14.56 14.69
N GLU A 68 -15.17 -13.38 15.06
CA GLU A 68 -13.86 -13.31 15.76
C GLU A 68 -14.04 -13.07 17.26
N GLY A 69 -13.94 -14.16 18.03
CA GLY A 69 -14.06 -14.22 19.47
C GLY A 69 -12.77 -13.82 20.18
N GLY A 70 -12.91 -12.90 21.13
CA GLY A 70 -11.90 -12.49 22.11
C GLY A 70 -12.28 -11.14 22.72
N ASP A 71 -12.88 -11.16 23.91
CA ASP A 71 -13.29 -10.03 24.80
C ASP A 71 -14.09 -8.84 24.21
N GLN A 72 -14.24 -8.75 22.89
CA GLN A 72 -14.85 -7.62 22.16
C GLN A 72 -16.29 -7.89 21.70
N ARG A 73 -17.02 -8.77 22.39
CA ARG A 73 -18.41 -9.16 22.07
C ARG A 73 -19.44 -8.01 22.05
N LEU A 74 -19.04 -6.78 22.42
CA LEU A 74 -19.90 -5.59 22.44
C LEU A 74 -19.73 -4.67 21.22
N LYS A 75 -18.67 -4.80 20.42
CA LYS A 75 -18.41 -3.90 19.28
C LYS A 75 -18.85 -4.55 17.98
N THR A 76 -19.94 -4.05 17.41
CA THR A 76 -20.49 -4.55 16.13
C THR A 76 -19.99 -3.77 14.93
N THR A 77 -19.69 -2.48 15.11
CA THR A 77 -19.24 -1.61 14.02
C THR A 77 -18.18 -0.59 14.47
N TYR A 78 -17.46 -0.04 13.50
CA TYR A 78 -16.52 1.07 13.66
C TYR A 78 -16.91 2.23 12.74
N LEU A 79 -17.08 3.43 13.31
CA LEU A 79 -17.43 4.64 12.56
C LEU A 79 -16.18 5.51 12.35
N LEU A 80 -15.99 5.96 11.11
CA LEU A 80 -14.95 6.91 10.72
C LEU A 80 -15.61 8.11 10.06
N TYR A 81 -15.61 9.25 10.74
CA TYR A 81 -16.26 10.46 10.22
C TYR A 81 -15.42 11.10 9.10
N ALA A 82 -16.07 11.86 8.22
CA ALA A 82 -15.39 12.52 7.09
C ALA A 82 -14.24 13.45 7.53
N GLY A 83 -14.37 14.12 8.68
CA GLY A 83 -13.29 14.95 9.25
C GLY A 83 -12.07 14.16 9.73
N GLU A 84 -12.22 12.85 9.90
CA GLU A 84 -11.16 11.92 10.32
C GLU A 84 -10.49 11.21 9.13
N PHE A 85 -10.90 11.48 7.89
CA PHE A 85 -10.30 10.84 6.71
C PHE A 85 -8.80 11.11 6.57
N LYS A 86 -8.28 12.19 7.18
CA LYS A 86 -6.84 12.45 7.30
C LYS A 86 -6.08 11.38 8.11
N LEU A 87 -6.78 10.57 8.91
CA LEU A 87 -6.21 9.47 9.68
C LEU A 87 -6.13 8.17 8.86
N ILE A 88 -6.71 8.13 7.66
CA ILE A 88 -6.59 6.99 6.75
C ILE A 88 -5.15 6.97 6.23
N GLN A 89 -4.52 5.80 6.31
CA GLN A 89 -3.27 5.49 5.63
C GLN A 89 -3.58 4.82 4.29
N ALA A 90 -4.40 3.77 4.34
CA ALA A 90 -4.86 3.04 3.16
C ALA A 90 -6.19 2.33 3.47
N ILE A 91 -6.95 2.02 2.43
CA ILE A 91 -8.05 1.06 2.49
C ILE A 91 -7.78 -0.01 1.44
N LEU A 92 -7.76 -1.26 1.87
CA LEU A 92 -7.42 -2.41 1.04
C LEU A 92 -8.63 -3.31 0.85
N ARG A 93 -8.84 -3.78 -0.38
CA ARG A 93 -9.79 -4.85 -0.70
C ARG A 93 -9.03 -6.02 -1.28
N TYR A 94 -8.93 -7.12 -0.53
CA TYR A 94 -8.22 -8.32 -0.98
C TYR A 94 -9.03 -9.09 -2.02
N ALA A 95 -8.41 -9.41 -3.15
CA ALA A 95 -9.07 -10.08 -4.27
C ALA A 95 -9.35 -11.58 -4.02
N ASP A 96 -8.59 -12.21 -3.14
CA ASP A 96 -8.76 -13.62 -2.73
C ASP A 96 -9.91 -13.81 -1.72
N ARG A 97 -10.29 -12.77 -0.97
CA ARG A 97 -11.40 -12.80 0.01
C ARG A 97 -12.76 -12.39 -0.56
N LEU A 98 -12.85 -12.16 -1.87
CA LEU A 98 -14.11 -11.81 -2.53
C LEU A 98 -14.95 -13.06 -2.80
N THR A 99 -16.23 -12.98 -2.47
CA THR A 99 -17.23 -13.93 -2.96
C THR A 99 -17.32 -13.90 -4.48
N GLU A 100 -17.84 -14.95 -5.13
CA GLU A 100 -17.98 -14.96 -6.58
C GLU A 100 -18.80 -13.78 -7.12
N ALA A 101 -19.87 -13.40 -6.41
CA ALA A 101 -20.70 -12.27 -6.79
C ALA A 101 -19.92 -10.94 -6.72
N GLU A 102 -19.14 -10.75 -5.66
CA GLU A 102 -18.26 -9.59 -5.49
C GLU A 102 -17.14 -9.56 -6.53
N ARG A 103 -16.57 -10.71 -6.87
CA ARG A 103 -15.55 -10.85 -7.92
C ARG A 103 -16.12 -10.45 -9.28
N ARG A 104 -17.31 -10.95 -9.67
CA ARG A 104 -17.98 -10.54 -10.92
C ARG A 104 -18.29 -9.05 -10.95
N ALA A 105 -18.74 -8.48 -9.82
CA ALA A 105 -19.00 -7.04 -9.70
C ALA A 105 -17.71 -6.21 -9.87
N ARG A 106 -16.61 -6.66 -9.24
CA ARG A 106 -15.27 -6.07 -9.40
C ARG A 106 -14.80 -6.15 -10.85
N ASP A 107 -14.90 -7.30 -11.50
CA ASP A 107 -14.43 -7.50 -12.87
C ASP A 107 -15.22 -6.66 -13.87
N ALA A 108 -16.55 -6.56 -13.70
CA ALA A 108 -17.38 -5.66 -14.48
C ALA A 108 -17.01 -4.17 -14.28
N ASP A 109 -16.64 -3.78 -13.06
CA ASP A 109 -16.19 -2.42 -12.76
C ASP A 109 -14.78 -2.11 -13.31
N LYS A 110 -13.89 -3.10 -13.25
CA LYS A 110 -12.57 -3.07 -13.90
C LYS A 110 -12.71 -2.90 -15.41
N ALA A 111 -13.49 -3.76 -16.07
CA ALA A 111 -13.72 -3.68 -17.52
C ALA A 111 -14.30 -2.33 -17.95
N ARG A 112 -15.25 -1.79 -17.19
CA ARG A 112 -15.83 -0.44 -17.41
C ARG A 112 -14.85 0.70 -17.22
N SER A 113 -13.82 0.51 -16.40
CA SER A 113 -12.78 1.52 -16.15
C SER A 113 -11.75 1.54 -17.29
N PHE A 114 -11.42 0.39 -17.87
CA PHE A 114 -10.58 0.28 -19.06
C PHE A 114 -11.26 0.81 -20.33
N HIS A 115 -12.57 0.61 -20.47
CA HIS A 115 -13.32 1.00 -21.66
C HIS A 115 -14.48 1.95 -21.31
N PRO A 116 -14.20 3.20 -20.90
CA PRO A 116 -15.26 4.13 -20.53
C PRO A 116 -16.06 4.52 -21.77
N GLY A 117 -17.37 4.27 -21.74
CA GLY A 117 -18.31 4.71 -22.78
C GLY A 117 -18.39 6.23 -22.92
N VAL A 118 -18.90 6.70 -24.06
CA VAL A 118 -18.94 8.13 -24.45
C VAL A 118 -19.64 9.01 -23.41
N VAL A 119 -20.75 8.55 -22.84
CA VAL A 119 -21.53 9.27 -21.82
C VAL A 119 -20.73 9.47 -20.52
N ARG A 120 -19.94 8.47 -20.11
CA ARG A 120 -19.08 8.57 -18.91
C ARG A 120 -17.94 9.58 -19.13
N ARG A 121 -17.39 9.64 -20.34
CA ARG A 121 -16.38 10.63 -20.72
C ARG A 121 -16.94 12.05 -20.68
N LEU A 122 -18.16 12.26 -21.21
CA LEU A 122 -18.80 13.58 -21.19
C LEU A 122 -19.19 14.01 -19.77
N GLY A 123 -19.76 13.11 -18.97
CA GLY A 123 -20.09 13.38 -17.57
C GLY A 123 -18.86 13.72 -16.72
N ARG A 124 -17.71 13.10 -16.99
CA ARG A 124 -16.42 13.47 -16.36
C ARG A 124 -15.99 14.88 -16.76
N ARG A 125 -16.06 15.26 -18.04
CA ARG A 125 -15.73 16.64 -18.49
C ARG A 125 -16.60 17.70 -17.82
N VAL A 126 -17.92 17.50 -17.79
CA VAL A 126 -18.86 18.46 -17.17
C VAL A 126 -18.59 18.59 -15.68
N ARG A 127 -18.34 17.48 -14.98
CA ARG A 127 -18.03 17.50 -13.54
C ARG A 127 -16.69 18.18 -13.26
N ASN A 128 -15.65 17.83 -14.01
CA ASN A 128 -14.33 18.42 -13.86
C ASN A 128 -14.40 19.94 -14.10
N PHE A 129 -15.16 20.38 -15.12
CA PHE A 129 -15.44 21.79 -15.37
C PHE A 129 -16.16 22.48 -14.20
N LEU A 130 -17.25 21.90 -13.69
CA LEU A 130 -17.99 22.46 -12.53
C LEU A 130 -17.13 22.54 -11.27
N SER A 131 -16.25 21.56 -11.07
CA SER A 131 -15.33 21.54 -9.94
C SER A 131 -14.28 22.65 -10.05
N SER A 132 -13.61 22.74 -11.21
CA SER A 132 -12.63 23.81 -11.47
C SER A 132 -13.26 25.21 -11.43
N ALA A 133 -14.50 25.36 -11.90
CA ALA A 133 -15.24 26.61 -11.81
C ALA A 133 -15.58 27.00 -10.37
N THR A 134 -15.84 26.02 -9.49
CA THR A 134 -16.09 26.28 -8.07
C THR A 134 -14.81 26.71 -7.36
N ASP A 135 -13.68 26.08 -7.67
CA ASP A 135 -12.39 26.41 -7.07
C ASP A 135 -11.93 27.81 -7.51
N SER A 136 -12.03 28.15 -8.81
CA SER A 136 -11.72 29.51 -9.27
C SER A 136 -12.66 30.58 -8.70
N LEU A 137 -13.94 30.27 -8.49
CA LEU A 137 -14.86 31.18 -7.79
C LEU A 137 -14.47 31.38 -6.32
N ARG A 138 -13.99 30.34 -5.63
CA ARG A 138 -13.48 30.45 -4.25
C ARG A 138 -12.23 31.29 -4.17
N ASP A 139 -11.29 31.11 -5.10
CA ASP A 139 -10.05 31.90 -5.16
C ASP A 139 -10.36 33.37 -5.43
N VAL A 140 -11.28 33.67 -6.35
CA VAL A 140 -11.72 35.05 -6.62
C VAL A 140 -12.47 35.64 -5.43
N LEU A 141 -13.36 34.87 -4.78
CA LEU A 141 -14.05 35.33 -3.57
C LEU A 141 -13.08 35.58 -2.42
N ALA A 142 -12.07 34.72 -2.19
CA ALA A 142 -11.03 34.92 -1.19
C ALA A 142 -10.18 36.16 -1.49
N LEU A 143 -9.88 36.43 -2.76
CA LEU A 143 -9.13 37.61 -3.18
C LEU A 143 -9.94 38.91 -3.03
N VAL A 144 -11.26 38.84 -3.21
CA VAL A 144 -12.20 39.95 -2.95
C VAL A 144 -12.39 40.17 -1.45
N VAL A 145 -12.60 39.11 -0.67
CA VAL A 145 -12.71 39.18 0.80
C VAL A 145 -11.40 39.69 1.42
N GLY A 146 -10.24 39.25 0.92
CA GLY A 146 -8.93 39.76 1.34
C GLY A 146 -8.68 41.23 0.97
N ARG A 147 -9.30 41.73 -0.11
CA ARG A 147 -9.31 43.18 -0.43
C ARG A 147 -10.28 43.98 0.45
N VAL A 148 -11.40 43.38 0.87
CA VAL A 148 -12.38 43.99 1.78
C VAL A 148 -11.84 44.03 3.22
N GLN A 149 -11.17 42.96 3.68
CA GLN A 149 -10.46 42.94 4.96
C GLN A 149 -9.31 43.95 5.00
N LYS A 150 -8.51 44.10 3.91
CA LYS A 150 -7.49 45.16 3.81
C LYS A 150 -8.03 46.60 3.85
N LEU A 151 -9.33 46.81 3.60
CA LEU A 151 -9.99 48.11 3.78
C LEU A 151 -10.50 48.32 5.21
N GLN A 152 -10.74 47.25 5.99
CA GLN A 152 -11.10 47.31 7.41
C GLN A 152 -9.89 47.23 8.37
N ASP A 153 -8.79 46.60 7.97
CA ASP A 153 -7.58 46.38 8.78
C ASP A 153 -6.62 47.59 8.85
N ARG A 154 -7.04 48.78 8.39
CA ARG A 154 -6.27 50.01 8.61
C ARG A 154 -6.33 50.54 10.06
N TYR A 155 -7.06 49.88 10.96
CA TYR A 155 -7.21 50.33 12.36
C TYR A 155 -6.82 49.33 13.45
N VAL A 156 -6.48 48.07 13.14
CA VAL A 156 -6.00 47.14 14.17
C VAL A 156 -4.95 46.20 13.55
N ALA A 157 -3.70 46.61 13.63
CA ALA A 157 -2.56 45.72 13.38
C ALA A 157 -1.62 45.78 14.58
N ALA A 158 -1.71 44.79 15.46
CA ALA A 158 -0.59 44.31 16.27
C ALA A 158 -0.95 42.93 16.82
N GLU A 159 0.02 42.01 16.72
CA GLU A 159 0.07 40.66 17.33
C GLU A 159 -0.60 39.51 16.56
N GLY A 160 0.25 38.64 15.99
CA GLY A 160 -0.17 37.29 15.60
C GLY A 160 0.45 36.72 14.32
N ALA A 161 1.68 37.07 13.97
CA ALA A 161 2.37 36.46 12.82
C ALA A 161 3.76 35.94 13.25
N ASP A 162 3.78 34.88 14.06
CA ASP A 162 5.04 34.15 14.34
C ASP A 162 4.84 32.65 14.64
N THR A 163 4.08 31.94 13.79
CA THR A 163 3.86 30.48 13.92
C THR A 163 3.77 29.76 12.56
N LEU A 164 4.66 30.06 11.60
CA LEU A 164 4.62 29.46 10.26
C LEU A 164 5.96 28.90 9.73
N THR A 165 6.97 28.72 10.59
CA THR A 165 8.34 28.35 10.16
C THR A 165 8.94 27.12 10.86
N LYS A 166 8.13 26.13 11.27
CA LYS A 166 8.63 24.88 11.89
C LYS A 166 8.01 23.55 11.41
N LEU A 167 7.51 23.48 10.19
CA LEU A 167 7.17 22.20 9.54
C LEU A 167 7.95 22.08 8.22
N GLY A 168 9.25 21.87 8.34
CA GLY A 168 10.17 21.65 7.23
C GLY A 168 10.38 20.16 6.98
N GLY A 169 10.28 19.77 5.71
CA GLY A 169 10.71 18.47 5.17
C GLY A 169 9.56 17.48 4.96
N ASN A 170 9.20 17.26 3.68
CA ASN A 170 8.31 16.21 3.16
C ASN A 170 6.80 16.47 3.14
N VAL A 171 6.39 17.71 2.89
CA VAL A 171 5.05 17.95 2.31
C VAL A 171 5.15 17.63 0.83
N LEU A 172 4.71 16.43 0.41
CA LEU A 172 4.39 16.18 -0.98
C LEU A 172 3.42 17.28 -1.41
N THR A 173 3.82 18.06 -2.40
CA THR A 173 3.21 19.31 -2.83
C THR A 173 1.69 19.19 -2.88
N GLU A 174 1.02 20.02 -2.07
CA GLU A 174 -0.43 20.13 -2.00
C GLU A 174 -0.96 20.64 -3.35
N VAL A 175 -1.22 19.71 -4.29
CA VAL A 175 -1.97 20.01 -5.51
C VAL A 175 -3.44 20.12 -5.09
N SER A 176 -3.81 21.30 -4.59
CA SER A 176 -5.11 21.66 -4.00
C SER A 176 -6.28 21.75 -5.00
N GLY A 177 -6.15 21.13 -6.18
CA GLY A 177 -7.22 21.02 -7.17
C GLY A 177 -8.01 19.71 -7.04
N ILE A 178 -9.34 19.81 -7.02
CA ILE A 178 -10.24 18.64 -7.13
C ILE A 178 -10.08 17.97 -8.50
N HIS A 179 -9.70 18.74 -9.53
CA HIS A 179 -9.36 18.25 -10.86
C HIS A 179 -7.85 18.33 -11.12
N ASP A 180 -7.27 17.23 -11.60
CA ASP A 180 -5.86 17.15 -11.98
C ASP A 180 -5.76 16.61 -13.42
N PRO A 181 -5.41 17.48 -14.40
CA PRO A 181 -5.29 17.09 -15.80
C PRO A 181 -4.19 16.05 -16.07
N LEU A 182 -3.14 16.00 -15.24
CA LEU A 182 -2.07 15.01 -15.37
C LEU A 182 -2.60 13.64 -14.96
N LEU A 183 -3.30 13.54 -13.83
CA LEU A 183 -3.93 12.30 -13.40
C LEU A 183 -4.98 11.81 -14.41
N GLU A 184 -5.78 12.71 -14.97
CA GLU A 184 -6.85 12.33 -15.91
C GLU A 184 -6.33 11.53 -17.12
N ARG A 185 -5.13 11.85 -17.63
CA ARG A 185 -4.50 11.16 -18.77
C ARG A 185 -4.05 9.73 -18.44
N HIS A 186 -3.88 9.41 -17.16
CA HIS A 186 -3.35 8.13 -16.70
C HIS A 186 -4.44 7.17 -16.23
N ILE A 187 -5.71 7.60 -16.20
CA ILE A 187 -6.83 6.72 -15.84
C ILE A 187 -6.91 5.56 -16.85
N GLY A 188 -6.97 4.33 -16.33
CA GLY A 188 -7.00 3.08 -17.08
C GLY A 188 -5.62 2.53 -17.44
N LEU A 189 -4.54 3.24 -17.10
CA LEU A 189 -3.16 2.79 -17.33
C LEU A 189 -2.55 2.19 -16.05
N GLN A 190 -1.55 1.33 -16.24
CA GLN A 190 -0.72 0.88 -15.14
C GLN A 190 0.24 2.00 -14.73
N VAL A 191 0.35 2.26 -13.44
CA VAL A 191 1.14 3.33 -12.86
C VAL A 191 1.89 2.86 -11.64
N VAL A 192 2.95 3.59 -11.29
CA VAL A 192 3.65 3.49 -10.01
C VAL A 192 3.20 4.65 -9.14
N VAL A 193 2.69 4.34 -7.95
CA VAL A 193 2.25 5.30 -6.94
C VAL A 193 3.17 5.21 -5.74
N GLU A 194 3.77 6.33 -5.37
CA GLU A 194 4.46 6.49 -4.11
C GLU A 194 3.42 6.76 -3.01
N VAL A 195 3.54 6.09 -1.88
CA VAL A 195 2.72 6.26 -0.68
C VAL A 195 3.63 6.47 0.52
N ILE A 196 3.46 7.57 1.24
CA ILE A 196 4.19 7.81 2.48
C ILE A 196 3.51 7.05 3.61
N GLU A 197 4.24 6.16 4.27
CA GLU A 197 3.81 5.44 5.47
C GLU A 197 4.83 5.67 6.60
N GLY A 198 4.47 6.53 7.56
CA GLY A 198 5.42 7.00 8.56
C GLY A 198 6.56 7.81 7.93
N ASP A 199 7.80 7.37 8.14
CA ASP A 199 9.01 7.98 7.57
C ASP A 199 9.47 7.30 6.27
N GLU A 200 8.70 6.34 5.76
CA GLU A 200 9.04 5.55 4.58
C GLU A 200 8.16 5.92 3.37
N ILE A 201 8.73 5.78 2.17
CA ILE A 201 8.01 5.92 0.91
C ILE A 201 7.92 4.53 0.28
N HIS A 202 6.69 4.09 0.06
CA HIS A 202 6.37 2.79 -0.52
C HIS A 202 5.87 2.97 -1.94
N GLU A 203 6.43 2.20 -2.87
CA GLU A 203 5.96 2.19 -4.25
C GLU A 203 4.94 1.07 -4.46
N HIS A 204 3.83 1.40 -5.09
CA HIS A 204 2.81 0.43 -5.48
C HIS A 204 2.56 0.51 -6.97
N VAL A 205 2.67 -0.63 -7.63
CA VAL A 205 2.31 -0.77 -9.04
C VAL A 205 0.88 -1.26 -9.12
N GLY A 206 0.04 -0.56 -9.87
CA GLY A 206 -1.36 -0.93 -10.07
C GLY A 206 -2.00 -0.20 -11.23
N ILE A 207 -3.24 -0.58 -11.55
CA ILE A 207 -4.03 0.09 -12.58
C ILE A 207 -4.71 1.31 -11.97
N PHE A 208 -4.44 2.49 -12.50
CA PHE A 208 -5.05 3.71 -12.01
C PHE A 208 -6.51 3.82 -12.45
N LYS A 209 -7.44 3.70 -11.52
CA LYS A 209 -8.86 3.64 -11.85
C LYS A 209 -9.53 5.00 -11.86
N GLU A 210 -9.38 5.76 -10.77
CA GLU A 210 -9.93 7.10 -10.59
C GLU A 210 -9.25 7.77 -9.38
N TYR A 211 -9.38 9.09 -9.26
CA TYR A 211 -8.93 9.87 -8.11
C TYR A 211 -10.07 10.77 -7.63
N SER A 212 -10.04 11.34 -6.44
CA SER A 212 -10.95 12.40 -5.97
C SER A 212 -10.12 13.58 -5.44
N ALA A 213 -10.74 14.55 -4.77
CA ALA A 213 -9.98 15.56 -4.04
C ALA A 213 -9.11 14.93 -2.94
N GLY A 214 -9.62 13.89 -2.27
CA GLY A 214 -8.97 13.29 -1.12
C GLY A 214 -8.20 12.00 -1.39
N PHE A 215 -8.53 11.24 -2.45
CA PHE A 215 -8.07 9.86 -2.60
C PHE A 215 -7.63 9.48 -4.02
N ILE A 216 -6.74 8.52 -4.14
CA ILE A 216 -6.39 7.78 -5.35
C ILE A 216 -6.90 6.35 -5.20
N HIS A 217 -7.46 5.79 -6.26
CA HIS A 217 -7.91 4.40 -6.30
C HIS A 217 -7.16 3.62 -7.38
N LEU A 218 -6.46 2.58 -6.94
CA LEU A 218 -5.72 1.62 -7.75
C LEU A 218 -6.39 0.24 -7.72
N LEU A 219 -6.36 -0.46 -8.84
CA LEU A 219 -6.81 -1.84 -8.98
C LEU A 219 -5.62 -2.77 -9.21
N ASP A 220 -5.75 -4.03 -8.78
CA ASP A 220 -4.76 -5.09 -8.97
C ASP A 220 -3.35 -4.66 -8.53
N VAL A 221 -3.28 -4.04 -7.36
CA VAL A 221 -2.02 -3.72 -6.69
C VAL A 221 -1.45 -5.00 -6.09
N GLN A 222 -0.19 -5.27 -6.39
CA GLN A 222 0.55 -6.34 -5.76
C GLN A 222 1.05 -5.84 -4.41
N TYR A 223 0.40 -6.29 -3.34
CA TYR A 223 0.63 -5.79 -1.99
C TYR A 223 1.35 -6.84 -1.15
N PRO A 224 2.52 -6.51 -0.60
CA PRO A 224 3.26 -7.42 0.28
C PRO A 224 2.57 -7.48 1.64
N HIS A 225 2.16 -8.68 2.03
CA HIS A 225 1.50 -8.96 3.29
C HIS A 225 2.41 -9.79 4.17
N ALA A 226 2.84 -9.23 5.30
CA ALA A 226 3.61 -9.95 6.32
C ALA A 226 2.70 -10.38 7.47
N TRP A 227 2.91 -11.60 7.97
CA TRP A 227 2.21 -12.13 9.14
C TRP A 227 3.11 -13.09 9.93
N THR A 228 2.77 -13.28 11.20
CA THR A 228 3.44 -14.25 12.07
C THR A 228 2.53 -15.46 12.25
N LEU A 229 3.10 -16.65 12.13
CA LEU A 229 2.43 -17.92 12.36
C LEU A 229 3.04 -18.58 13.60
N GLU A 230 2.24 -18.77 14.65
CA GLU A 230 2.66 -19.52 15.84
C GLU A 230 2.40 -21.01 15.65
N VAL A 231 3.43 -21.80 15.44
CA VAL A 231 3.30 -23.25 15.29
C VAL A 231 3.31 -23.91 16.67
N PRO A 232 2.31 -24.74 17.01
CA PRO A 232 2.27 -25.46 18.28
C PRO A 232 3.42 -26.47 18.38
N ALA A 233 3.80 -26.80 19.60
CA ALA A 233 4.89 -27.76 19.87
C ALA A 233 4.54 -29.18 19.39
N GLU A 234 3.26 -29.53 19.36
CA GLU A 234 2.73 -30.79 18.84
C GLU A 234 1.66 -30.52 17.79
N GLY A 235 1.71 -31.27 16.68
CA GLY A 235 0.75 -31.18 15.59
C GLY A 235 1.13 -30.21 14.47
N SER A 236 0.13 -29.93 13.62
CA SER A 236 0.24 -29.00 12.50
C SER A 236 -0.76 -27.87 12.66
N LEU A 237 -0.33 -26.65 12.31
CA LEU A 237 -1.22 -25.51 12.14
C LEU A 237 -1.48 -25.30 10.65
N GLU A 238 -2.75 -25.18 10.31
CA GLU A 238 -3.19 -24.74 9.00
C GLU A 238 -3.62 -23.27 9.06
N SER A 239 -3.14 -22.49 8.09
CA SER A 239 -3.58 -21.12 7.81
C SER A 239 -4.10 -21.03 6.38
N ASP A 240 -4.67 -19.87 6.01
CA ASP A 240 -5.18 -19.59 4.66
C ASP A 240 -4.16 -19.86 3.53
N HIS A 241 -2.86 -19.75 3.82
CA HIS A 241 -1.80 -19.80 2.81
C HIS A 241 -0.78 -20.90 3.05
N VAL A 242 -0.56 -21.30 4.30
CA VAL A 242 0.53 -22.19 4.70
C VAL A 242 0.04 -23.22 5.70
N MET A 243 0.52 -24.45 5.55
CA MET A 243 0.45 -25.49 6.56
C MET A 243 1.84 -25.70 7.14
N ALA A 244 1.98 -25.57 8.45
CA ALA A 244 3.24 -25.78 9.15
C ALA A 244 3.08 -26.84 10.24
N GLY A 245 3.99 -27.80 10.32
CA GLY A 245 3.95 -28.86 11.32
C GLY A 245 5.34 -29.28 11.75
N ARG A 246 5.46 -29.66 13.02
CA ARG A 246 6.73 -30.14 13.59
C ARG A 246 6.93 -31.62 13.28
N GLU A 247 8.10 -31.96 12.75
CA GLU A 247 8.56 -33.32 12.47
C GLU A 247 9.90 -33.54 13.17
N GLY A 248 9.85 -33.96 14.44
CA GLY A 248 11.05 -34.09 15.29
C GLY A 248 11.75 -32.74 15.52
N ASP A 249 13.01 -32.64 15.10
CA ASP A 249 13.84 -31.43 15.18
C ASP A 249 13.72 -30.52 13.96
N SER A 250 12.77 -30.82 13.08
CA SER A 250 12.50 -30.04 11.87
C SER A 250 11.08 -29.50 11.87
N LEU A 251 10.91 -28.39 11.17
CA LEU A 251 9.62 -27.78 10.88
C LEU A 251 9.36 -27.91 9.39
N ARG A 252 8.32 -28.66 9.03
CA ARG A 252 7.85 -28.76 7.64
C ARG A 252 6.87 -27.63 7.39
N VAL A 253 7.13 -26.84 6.34
CA VAL A 253 6.28 -25.72 5.93
C VAL A 253 5.87 -25.94 4.48
N THR A 254 4.56 -26.08 4.25
CA THR A 254 3.98 -26.30 2.93
C THR A 254 3.10 -25.12 2.54
N ASN A 255 3.40 -24.55 1.38
CA ASN A 255 2.58 -23.49 0.81
C ASN A 255 1.36 -24.10 0.10
N ARG A 256 0.16 -23.79 0.59
CA ARG A 256 -1.11 -24.24 0.01
C ARG A 256 -1.76 -23.16 -0.89
N GLY A 257 -1.18 -21.97 -0.92
CA GLY A 257 -1.62 -20.89 -1.79
C GLY A 257 -1.25 -21.11 -3.25
N ASP A 258 -1.79 -20.24 -4.10
CA ASP A 258 -1.51 -20.15 -5.54
C ASP A 258 -0.29 -19.26 -5.86
N ARG A 259 0.34 -18.69 -4.84
CA ARG A 259 1.46 -17.75 -4.95
C ARG A 259 2.61 -18.15 -4.06
N PRO A 260 3.86 -17.79 -4.39
CA PRO A 260 4.99 -18.03 -3.52
C PRO A 260 4.81 -17.36 -2.15
N VAL A 261 5.40 -17.96 -1.13
CA VAL A 261 5.50 -17.41 0.24
C VAL A 261 6.98 -17.35 0.61
N LEU A 262 7.42 -16.20 1.10
CA LEU A 262 8.75 -16.00 1.65
C LEU A 262 8.71 -16.27 3.16
N ILE A 263 9.56 -17.18 3.62
CA ILE A 263 9.85 -17.37 5.04
C ILE A 263 11.02 -16.45 5.40
N VAL A 264 10.73 -15.40 6.16
CA VAL A 264 11.71 -14.37 6.51
C VAL A 264 12.57 -14.85 7.67
N SER A 265 11.93 -15.24 8.78
CA SER A 265 12.64 -15.72 9.96
C SER A 265 11.85 -16.76 10.73
N LEU A 266 12.59 -17.48 11.55
CA LEU A 266 12.13 -18.50 12.47
C LEU A 266 12.61 -18.10 13.87
N GLU A 267 11.70 -17.99 14.82
CA GLU A 267 12.00 -17.76 16.23
C GLU A 267 11.64 -19.01 17.03
N CYS A 268 12.62 -19.53 17.77
CA CYS A 268 12.46 -20.69 18.63
C CYS A 268 13.29 -20.48 19.90
N ALA A 269 12.68 -20.67 21.08
CA ALA A 269 13.33 -20.49 22.37
C ALA A 269 14.10 -19.17 22.50
N ASP A 270 13.43 -18.06 22.18
CA ASP A 270 13.94 -16.67 22.21
C ASP A 270 15.16 -16.40 21.29
N THR A 271 15.46 -17.32 20.37
CA THR A 271 16.48 -17.15 19.35
C THR A 271 15.84 -16.97 17.98
N GLU A 272 15.96 -15.78 17.39
CA GLU A 272 15.51 -15.50 16.02
C GLU A 272 16.63 -15.82 15.02
N ARG A 273 16.32 -16.69 14.05
CA ARG A 273 17.18 -17.04 12.92
C ARG A 273 16.59 -16.53 11.61
N SER A 274 17.41 -15.85 10.81
CA SER A 274 17.05 -15.47 9.44
C SER A 274 17.03 -16.71 8.55
N ILE A 275 15.97 -16.87 7.75
CA ILE A 275 15.79 -18.04 6.88
C ILE A 275 15.85 -17.64 5.41
N ASP A 276 15.14 -16.57 5.03
CA ASP A 276 15.03 -16.04 3.66
C ASP A 276 14.78 -17.10 2.57
N ALA A 277 13.85 -18.03 2.83
CA ALA A 277 13.53 -19.13 1.92
C ALA A 277 12.21 -18.88 1.18
N LEU A 278 12.22 -19.05 -0.15
CA LEU A 278 11.00 -18.95 -0.96
C LEU A 278 10.34 -20.32 -1.14
N VAL A 279 9.05 -20.40 -0.86
CA VAL A 279 8.23 -21.62 -1.03
C VAL A 279 7.20 -21.36 -2.13
N ASP A 280 7.33 -22.00 -3.29
CA ASP A 280 6.35 -21.82 -4.38
C ASP A 280 4.98 -22.40 -4.03
N ALA A 281 3.98 -22.08 -4.85
CA ALA A 281 2.64 -22.67 -4.76
C ALA A 281 2.71 -24.21 -4.75
N GLY A 282 2.14 -24.85 -3.73
CA GLY A 282 2.19 -26.30 -3.53
C GLY A 282 3.55 -26.85 -3.07
N GLY A 283 4.57 -26.00 -2.95
CA GLY A 283 5.90 -26.38 -2.52
C GLY A 283 6.00 -26.63 -1.01
N THR A 284 7.01 -27.39 -0.62
CA THR A 284 7.33 -27.69 0.78
C THR A 284 8.80 -27.44 1.04
N VAL A 285 9.10 -26.83 2.19
CA VAL A 285 10.46 -26.69 2.71
C VAL A 285 10.54 -27.24 4.14
N THR A 286 11.72 -27.68 4.52
CA THR A 286 12.01 -28.20 5.86
C THR A 286 13.04 -27.30 6.54
N LEU A 287 12.72 -26.79 7.72
CA LEU A 287 13.56 -25.89 8.48
C LEU A 287 14.08 -26.59 9.74
N ALA A 288 15.37 -26.48 10.04
CA ALA A 288 15.93 -27.02 11.28
C ALA A 288 15.59 -26.12 12.47
N LEU A 289 14.92 -26.66 13.50
CA LEU A 289 14.49 -25.91 14.69
C LEU A 289 15.65 -25.64 15.67
N GLY A 290 16.75 -26.40 15.59
CA GLY A 290 17.86 -26.33 16.55
C GLY A 290 17.49 -26.93 17.92
N GLU A 291 18.41 -26.83 18.89
CA GLU A 291 18.17 -27.29 20.26
C GLU A 291 17.20 -26.35 20.98
N GLY A 292 15.93 -26.72 21.00
CA GLY A 292 14.88 -25.92 21.65
C GLY A 292 13.52 -26.62 21.66
N GLN A 293 12.99 -26.84 22.85
CA GLN A 293 11.60 -27.27 23.07
C GLN A 293 10.77 -26.05 23.48
N GLY A 294 10.37 -25.25 22.50
CA GLY A 294 9.58 -24.04 22.72
C GLY A 294 8.52 -23.82 21.66
N LYS A 295 7.71 -22.78 21.85
CA LYS A 295 6.83 -22.26 20.81
C LYS A 295 7.69 -21.81 19.63
N VAL A 296 7.22 -22.13 18.43
CA VAL A 296 7.88 -21.73 17.19
C VAL A 296 7.08 -20.62 16.55
N GLN A 297 7.71 -19.50 16.25
CA GLN A 297 7.09 -18.42 15.48
C GLN A 297 7.77 -18.29 14.12
N LEU A 298 6.96 -18.32 13.06
CA LEU A 298 7.41 -18.07 11.70
C LEU A 298 6.97 -16.68 11.26
N ARG A 299 7.92 -15.86 10.82
CA ARG A 299 7.60 -14.61 10.11
C ARG A 299 7.56 -14.91 8.62
N LEU A 300 6.38 -14.72 8.05
CA LEU A 300 6.06 -15.06 6.66
C LEU A 300 5.68 -13.78 5.90
N GLN A 301 5.94 -13.79 4.60
CA GLN A 301 5.55 -12.72 3.70
C GLN A 301 5.03 -13.31 2.38
N ALA A 302 3.92 -12.79 1.88
CA ALA A 302 3.36 -13.18 0.59
C ALA A 302 2.83 -11.96 -0.15
N VAL A 303 2.81 -12.06 -1.47
CA VAL A 303 2.27 -11.01 -2.32
C VAL A 303 0.80 -11.30 -2.60
N ARG A 304 -0.07 -10.40 -2.17
CA ARG A 304 -1.52 -10.52 -2.38
C ARG A 304 -2.01 -9.48 -3.38
N ASP A 305 -2.98 -9.86 -4.19
CA ASP A 305 -3.66 -8.89 -5.05
C ASP A 305 -4.70 -8.14 -4.23
N VAL A 306 -4.56 -6.82 -4.21
CA VAL A 306 -5.51 -5.93 -3.55
C VAL A 306 -5.95 -4.85 -4.52
N ASP A 307 -7.15 -4.35 -4.32
CA ASP A 307 -7.46 -3.00 -4.76
C ASP A 307 -7.14 -2.05 -3.60
N LEU A 308 -6.60 -0.87 -3.91
CA LEU A 308 -6.03 0.05 -2.94
C LEU A 308 -6.62 1.44 -3.09
N ILE A 309 -7.13 2.00 -1.99
CA ILE A 309 -7.48 3.42 -1.90
C ILE A 309 -6.52 4.09 -0.92
N VAL A 310 -5.82 5.13 -1.37
CA VAL A 310 -4.85 5.90 -0.57
C VAL A 310 -5.14 7.39 -0.61
N PRO A 311 -4.90 8.16 0.48
CA PRO A 311 -5.09 9.60 0.47
C PRO A 311 -4.09 10.33 -0.43
N ARG A 312 -4.55 11.34 -1.17
CA ARG A 312 -3.69 12.20 -2.02
C ARG A 312 -2.70 13.04 -1.22
N SER A 313 -3.00 13.33 0.05
CA SER A 313 -2.08 14.04 0.94
C SER A 313 -0.83 13.22 1.30
N ARG A 314 -0.84 11.90 1.04
CA ARG A 314 0.27 10.99 1.32
C ARG A 314 0.61 10.10 0.13
N SER A 315 0.12 10.42 -1.06
CA SER A 315 0.41 9.60 -2.23
C SER A 315 0.46 10.40 -3.52
N ALA A 316 1.33 9.98 -4.43
CA ALA A 316 1.45 10.56 -5.76
C ALA A 316 1.71 9.51 -6.83
N VAL A 317 1.01 9.65 -7.96
CA VAL A 317 1.35 8.94 -9.19
C VAL A 317 2.62 9.57 -9.77
N ARG A 318 3.70 8.79 -9.88
CA ARG A 318 5.00 9.28 -10.38
C ARG A 318 5.32 8.81 -11.77
N HIS A 319 5.05 7.53 -12.03
CA HIS A 319 5.47 6.89 -13.26
C HIS A 319 4.29 6.18 -13.92
N ARG A 320 4.29 6.20 -15.25
CA ARG A 320 3.55 5.22 -16.02
C ARG A 320 4.38 3.94 -16.02
N ALA A 321 3.77 2.82 -15.65
CA ALA A 321 4.39 1.52 -15.81
C ALA A 321 4.01 0.99 -17.19
N GLU A 322 5.01 0.76 -18.04
CA GLU A 322 4.77 -0.05 -19.23
C GLU A 322 4.64 -1.50 -18.78
N ARG A 323 3.66 -2.20 -19.35
CA ARG A 323 3.47 -3.63 -19.15
C ARG A 323 4.61 -4.32 -19.89
N ALA A 324 5.83 -4.25 -19.33
CA ALA A 324 6.87 -5.18 -19.70
C ALA A 324 6.20 -6.54 -19.58
N VAL A 325 6.26 -7.33 -20.65
CA VAL A 325 5.82 -8.72 -20.66
C VAL A 325 6.80 -9.46 -19.76
N VAL A 326 6.66 -9.24 -18.46
CA VAL A 326 7.47 -9.88 -17.43
C VAL A 326 6.81 -11.24 -17.25
N GLU A 327 7.54 -12.30 -17.58
CA GLU A 327 7.14 -13.67 -17.27
C GLU A 327 6.70 -13.73 -15.79
N PRO A 328 5.64 -14.47 -15.44
CA PRO A 328 5.10 -14.50 -14.08
C PRO A 328 6.18 -14.69 -13.00
N GLU A 329 7.21 -15.50 -13.28
CA GLU A 329 8.36 -15.71 -12.40
C GLU A 329 9.16 -14.43 -12.12
N SER A 330 9.41 -13.60 -13.14
CA SER A 330 10.16 -12.35 -12.96
C SER A 330 9.31 -11.24 -12.32
N MET A 331 7.99 -11.39 -12.24
CA MET A 331 7.12 -10.46 -11.53
C MET A 331 7.26 -10.66 -10.02
N TRP A 332 7.35 -11.91 -9.56
CA TRP A 332 7.62 -12.22 -8.16
C TRP A 332 8.99 -11.72 -7.70
N ASP A 333 10.02 -11.83 -8.55
CA ASP A 333 11.35 -11.28 -8.29
C ASP A 333 11.26 -9.79 -7.86
N VAL A 334 10.52 -8.98 -8.61
CA VAL A 334 10.36 -7.55 -8.34
C VAL A 334 9.53 -7.29 -7.08
N VAL A 335 8.44 -8.04 -6.88
CA VAL A 335 7.50 -7.72 -5.81
C VAL A 335 7.96 -8.18 -4.44
N PHE A 336 8.65 -9.32 -4.33
CA PHE A 336 9.27 -9.68 -3.05
C PHE A 336 10.38 -8.70 -2.68
N ASP A 337 11.08 -8.15 -3.67
CA ASP A 337 12.10 -7.12 -3.42
C ASP A 337 11.48 -5.78 -2.99
N LEU A 338 10.36 -5.36 -3.59
CA LEU A 338 9.53 -4.26 -3.07
C LEU A 338 8.95 -4.56 -1.68
N GLY A 339 8.54 -5.80 -1.43
CA GLY A 339 8.07 -6.28 -0.14
C GLY A 339 9.12 -6.20 0.97
N THR A 340 10.39 -6.39 0.63
CA THR A 340 11.52 -6.28 1.57
C THR A 340 12.04 -4.84 1.75
N LEU A 341 11.75 -3.94 0.80
CA LEU A 341 12.03 -2.50 0.95
C LEU A 341 11.23 -1.86 2.10
N ILE A 342 10.18 -2.54 2.59
CA ILE A 342 9.17 -2.09 3.56
C ILE A 342 9.56 -2.38 5.04
N ARG A 343 10.81 -2.78 5.30
CA ARG A 343 11.32 -2.96 6.68
C ARG A 343 12.00 -1.69 7.18
N ARG A 344 11.71 -1.30 8.43
CA ARG A 344 12.29 -0.15 9.14
C ARG A 344 13.80 -0.04 8.91
N ARG A 345 14.23 1.09 8.33
CA ARG A 345 15.66 1.44 8.15
C ARG A 345 16.51 1.29 9.41
N GLY A 346 15.91 1.46 10.60
CA GLY A 346 16.60 1.29 11.89
C GLY A 346 16.86 -0.16 12.33
N ASP A 347 16.06 -1.12 11.89
CA ASP A 347 16.29 -2.54 12.18
C ASP A 347 17.37 -3.12 11.25
N ASP A 348 17.48 -2.58 10.03
CA ASP A 348 18.40 -3.05 9.01
C ASP A 348 19.87 -2.93 9.44
N ASP A 349 20.26 -1.90 10.20
CA ASP A 349 21.65 -1.73 10.65
C ASP A 349 22.03 -2.74 11.74
N ALA A 350 21.14 -2.99 12.69
CA ALA A 350 21.37 -4.00 13.73
C ALA A 350 21.40 -5.41 13.14
N VAL A 351 20.51 -5.69 12.18
CA VAL A 351 20.48 -6.97 11.44
C VAL A 351 21.75 -7.13 10.61
N GLU A 352 22.21 -6.07 9.92
CA GLU A 352 23.47 -6.11 9.16
C GLU A 352 24.66 -6.44 10.06
N ALA A 353 24.78 -5.76 11.21
CA ALA A 353 25.86 -6.00 12.16
C ALA A 353 25.87 -7.44 12.68
N ARG A 354 24.68 -7.97 13.01
CA ARG A 354 24.53 -9.38 13.42
C ARG A 354 24.96 -10.35 12.33
N LEU A 355 24.46 -10.16 11.10
CA LEU A 355 24.78 -11.04 9.96
C LEU A 355 26.28 -11.01 9.60
N ARG A 356 26.92 -9.83 9.70
CA ARG A 356 28.37 -9.71 9.55
C ARG A 356 29.11 -10.49 10.64
N GLY A 357 28.71 -10.35 11.90
CA GLY A 357 29.30 -11.12 13.00
C GLY A 357 29.11 -12.64 12.85
N GLU A 358 27.96 -13.09 12.34
CA GLU A 358 27.73 -14.51 12.01
C GLU A 358 28.67 -15.00 10.90
N LEU A 359 28.89 -14.19 9.85
CA LEU A 359 29.79 -14.53 8.75
C LEU A 359 31.27 -14.43 9.12
N GLU A 360 31.64 -13.65 10.13
CA GLU A 360 32.99 -13.67 10.71
C GLU A 360 33.28 -15.01 11.41
N GLN A 361 32.28 -15.57 12.11
CA GLN A 361 32.40 -16.85 12.79
C GLN A 361 32.23 -18.04 11.84
N ALA A 362 31.35 -17.92 10.85
CA ALA A 362 31.04 -18.95 9.86
C ALA A 362 31.01 -18.38 8.43
N PRO A 363 32.18 -18.14 7.80
CA PRO A 363 32.26 -17.50 6.47
C PRO A 363 31.56 -18.26 5.34
N ALA A 364 31.34 -19.57 5.53
CA ALA A 364 30.66 -20.44 4.58
C ALA A 364 29.16 -20.58 4.84
N SER A 365 28.58 -19.85 5.81
CA SER A 365 27.15 -19.90 6.13
C SER A 365 26.33 -19.36 4.96
N ALA A 366 25.72 -20.26 4.18
CA ALA A 366 24.91 -19.90 3.03
C ALA A 366 23.71 -19.04 3.41
N ALA A 367 23.05 -19.34 4.53
CA ALA A 367 21.89 -18.60 5.02
C ALA A 367 22.25 -17.17 5.42
N ALA A 368 23.31 -16.98 6.22
CA ALA A 368 23.75 -15.64 6.61
C ALA A 368 24.23 -14.81 5.40
N ALA A 369 24.93 -15.45 4.45
CA ALA A 369 25.36 -14.82 3.20
C ALA A 369 24.17 -14.43 2.31
N ALA A 370 23.12 -15.25 2.23
CA ALA A 370 21.90 -14.95 1.50
C ALA A 370 21.17 -13.74 2.10
N SER A 371 20.96 -13.75 3.42
CA SER A 371 20.32 -12.66 4.15
C SER A 371 21.09 -11.34 4.03
N LEU A 372 22.43 -11.37 4.21
CA LEU A 372 23.27 -10.18 4.10
C LEU A 372 23.29 -9.66 2.66
N GLY A 373 23.41 -10.56 1.68
CA GLY A 373 23.36 -10.21 0.26
C GLY A 373 22.05 -9.51 -0.14
N GLY A 374 20.91 -10.01 0.34
CA GLY A 374 19.60 -9.37 0.15
C GLY A 374 19.49 -8.00 0.80
N LEU A 375 19.98 -7.87 2.04
CA LEU A 375 19.98 -6.61 2.78
C LEU A 375 20.83 -5.53 2.10
N LEU A 376 22.02 -5.89 1.62
CA LEU A 376 22.90 -4.96 0.91
C LEU A 376 22.33 -4.56 -0.46
N LEU A 377 21.63 -5.48 -1.14
CA LEU A 377 20.92 -5.17 -2.38
C LEU A 377 19.84 -4.10 -2.14
N LYS A 378 19.12 -4.18 -1.01
CA LYS A 378 18.18 -3.15 -0.55
C LYS A 378 18.88 -1.80 -0.31
N LYS A 379 20.02 -1.82 0.37
CA LYS A 379 20.84 -0.62 0.66
C LYS A 379 21.58 -0.05 -0.56
N GLN A 380 21.38 -0.61 -1.76
CA GLN A 380 22.01 -0.19 -3.01
C GLN A 380 23.53 -0.41 -3.07
N ASP A 381 24.09 -1.20 -2.15
CA ASP A 381 25.48 -1.67 -2.22
C ASP A 381 25.57 -2.92 -3.10
N LEU A 382 25.42 -2.69 -4.41
CA LEU A 382 25.35 -3.74 -5.42
C LEU A 382 26.62 -4.61 -5.46
N ALA A 383 27.78 -4.00 -5.17
CA ALA A 383 29.06 -4.68 -5.26
C ALA A 383 29.23 -5.70 -4.13
N GLU A 384 28.96 -5.31 -2.88
CA GLU A 384 29.03 -6.23 -1.74
C GLU A 384 27.88 -7.24 -1.76
N ALA A 385 26.66 -6.81 -2.10
CA ALA A 385 25.53 -7.71 -2.30
C ALA A 385 25.88 -8.87 -3.24
N GLY A 386 26.48 -8.55 -4.40
CA GLY A 386 26.89 -9.56 -5.36
C GLY A 386 27.97 -10.51 -4.87
N ARG A 387 28.82 -10.13 -3.92
CA ARG A 387 29.81 -11.05 -3.32
C ARG A 387 29.10 -12.08 -2.46
N TRP A 388 28.29 -11.64 -1.51
CA TRP A 388 27.61 -12.53 -0.56
C TRP A 388 26.55 -13.41 -1.24
N LEU A 389 25.79 -12.88 -2.20
CA LEU A 389 24.84 -13.70 -2.96
C LEU A 389 25.54 -14.82 -3.75
N ARG A 390 26.75 -14.60 -4.27
CA ARG A 390 27.53 -15.66 -4.93
C ARG A 390 28.03 -16.71 -3.96
N VAL A 391 28.46 -16.31 -2.75
CA VAL A 391 28.82 -17.26 -1.67
C VAL A 391 27.62 -18.15 -1.34
N ALA A 392 26.46 -17.55 -1.10
CA ALA A 392 25.23 -18.28 -0.82
C ALA A 392 24.82 -19.21 -1.99
N TYR A 393 24.95 -18.75 -3.24
CA TYR A 393 24.58 -19.54 -4.43
C TYR A 393 25.48 -20.75 -4.66
N ASN A 394 26.77 -20.64 -4.32
CA ASN A 394 27.71 -21.75 -4.40
C ASN A 394 27.37 -22.85 -3.38
N ALA A 395 26.84 -22.47 -2.22
CA ALA A 395 26.38 -23.38 -1.17
C ALA A 395 24.86 -23.61 -1.18
N ARG A 396 24.19 -23.39 -2.32
CA ARG A 396 22.72 -23.37 -2.42
C ARG A 396 22.01 -24.66 -1.99
N GLU A 397 22.70 -25.80 -2.04
CA GLU A 397 22.15 -27.09 -1.60
C GLU A 397 21.92 -27.13 -0.08
N THR A 398 22.57 -26.24 0.67
CA THR A 398 22.37 -26.09 2.12
C THR A 398 21.22 -25.14 2.47
N LEU A 399 20.65 -24.43 1.49
CA LEU A 399 19.53 -23.52 1.69
C LEU A 399 18.20 -24.29 1.62
N PRO A 400 17.20 -23.95 2.45
CA PRO A 400 15.93 -24.67 2.49
C PRO A 400 15.15 -24.66 1.17
N ASP A 401 15.36 -23.64 0.34
CA ASP A 401 14.72 -23.47 -0.97
C ASP A 401 15.62 -23.84 -2.15
N GLY A 402 16.76 -24.49 -1.88
CA GLY A 402 17.77 -24.84 -2.90
C GLY A 402 18.43 -23.61 -3.56
N GLY A 403 18.41 -22.46 -2.90
CA GLY A 403 18.96 -21.18 -3.39
C GLY A 403 18.10 -20.49 -4.43
N ARG A 404 16.81 -20.80 -4.50
CA ARG A 404 15.85 -20.16 -5.40
C ARG A 404 15.79 -18.64 -5.14
N ARG A 405 15.66 -18.20 -3.89
CA ARG A 405 15.65 -16.78 -3.51
C ARG A 405 16.95 -16.08 -3.91
N VAL A 406 18.10 -16.73 -3.68
CA VAL A 406 19.42 -16.18 -4.05
C VAL A 406 19.55 -16.00 -5.55
N ARG A 407 19.09 -16.97 -6.35
CA ARG A 407 19.08 -16.86 -7.82
C ARG A 407 18.23 -15.67 -8.29
N MET A 408 17.07 -15.48 -7.67
CA MET A 408 16.18 -14.34 -7.93
C MET A 408 16.86 -13.00 -7.60
N GLN A 409 17.52 -12.89 -6.44
CA GLN A 409 18.28 -11.71 -6.06
C GLN A 409 19.48 -11.44 -7.00
N LEU A 410 20.15 -12.48 -7.50
CA LEU A 410 21.22 -12.34 -8.49
C LEU A 410 20.71 -11.83 -9.85
N ARG A 411 19.51 -12.26 -10.29
CA ARG A 411 18.87 -11.72 -11.51
C ARG A 411 18.55 -10.23 -11.34
N GLU A 412 18.00 -9.84 -10.19
CA GLU A 412 17.71 -8.44 -9.89
C GLU A 412 18.98 -7.59 -9.81
N LEU A 413 20.03 -8.09 -9.16
CA LEU A 413 21.33 -7.44 -9.14
C LEU A 413 21.85 -7.17 -10.56
N ALA A 414 21.77 -8.17 -11.45
CA ALA A 414 22.18 -8.03 -12.85
C ALA A 414 21.35 -6.96 -13.58
N ARG A 415 20.04 -6.92 -13.35
CA ARG A 415 19.14 -5.89 -13.91
C ARG A 415 19.53 -4.48 -13.44
N ARG A 416 19.77 -4.27 -12.14
CA ARG A 416 20.16 -2.97 -11.58
C ARG A 416 21.52 -2.51 -12.08
N LEU A 417 22.47 -3.43 -12.19
CA LEU A 417 23.79 -3.14 -12.76
C LEU A 417 23.68 -2.74 -14.24
N ALA A 418 22.83 -3.42 -15.01
CA ALA A 418 22.57 -3.07 -16.41
C ALA A 418 21.94 -1.67 -16.54
N GLN A 419 20.97 -1.32 -15.69
CA GLN A 419 20.35 0.01 -15.67
C GLN A 419 21.36 1.11 -15.35
N ARG A 420 22.18 0.93 -14.31
CA ARG A 420 23.26 1.90 -13.98
C ARG A 420 24.30 2.02 -15.09
N GLY A 421 24.59 0.94 -15.82
CA GLY A 421 25.48 0.95 -16.97
C GLY A 421 24.92 1.72 -18.17
N VAL A 422 23.59 1.75 -18.32
CA VAL A 422 22.90 2.53 -19.36
C VAL A 422 22.84 4.02 -18.99
N ASP A 423 22.61 4.34 -17.71
CA ASP A 423 22.58 5.73 -17.22
C ASP A 423 23.97 6.40 -17.12
N SER A 424 25.05 5.63 -17.30
CA SER A 424 26.44 6.12 -17.29
C SER A 424 27.10 6.17 -18.67
N ALA A 425 26.35 5.85 -19.75
CA ALA A 425 26.79 6.11 -21.12
C ALA A 425 26.39 7.55 -21.52
N PRO A 426 27.35 8.37 -22.02
CA PRO A 426 27.13 9.79 -22.31
C PRO A 426 26.17 10.07 -23.47
#